data_AF-A0A7V8IQ42-F1
#
_entry.id   AF-A0A7V8IQ42-F1
#
_cell.length_a   1.000
_cell.length_b   1.000
_cell.length_c   1.000
_cell.angle_alpha   90.00
_cell.angle_beta   90.00
_cell.angle_gamma   90.00
#
_symmetry.space_group_name_H-M   'P 1'
#
loop_
_entity.id
_entity.type
_entity.pdbx_description
1 polymer ?
#
loop_
_entity_poly.entity_id
_entity_poly.type
_entity_poly.pdbx_seq_one_letter_code
_entity_poly.pdbx_strand_id
1 'polypeptide(L)'
;MIVPSDKEYIATKLIKQGKKSILEEFLPLANWINEVFGASPLNIVYDAISVAGCQPRLELIFEFRKGADLFRDKNITGNFDAKKQKVIVEQFTKLYSQDYDTNKLFVIFTAFEPIAKDEAIANIRDDEIQELKKQIARKDLWEISRCFSSVTFFLYTDKQANDASKNGLQEKWSEIYYSLLRKYDEFNYFDRNSFQINLDSKENFDINFKGSWFNYYR
;
A
#
# COMPACT_ATOMS: atom_id res chain seq x y z
N MET A 1 4.12 -5.84 -7.93
CA MET A 1 3.56 -5.29 -6.68
C MET A 1 4.73 -5.08 -5.75
N ILE A 2 4.85 -3.91 -5.14
CA ILE A 2 5.90 -3.67 -4.15
C ILE A 2 5.40 -4.20 -2.81
N VAL A 3 6.28 -4.86 -2.05
CA VAL A 3 6.00 -5.47 -0.75
C VAL A 3 6.95 -4.97 0.33
N PRO A 4 6.65 -5.15 1.63
CA PRO A 4 7.49 -4.63 2.71
C PRO A 4 8.93 -5.18 2.74
N SER A 5 9.20 -6.32 2.09
CA SER A 5 10.55 -6.89 1.99
C SER A 5 11.40 -6.27 0.87
N ASP A 6 10.81 -5.44 0.01
CA ASP A 6 11.53 -4.83 -1.10
C ASP A 6 12.55 -3.80 -0.61
N LYS A 7 13.70 -3.74 -1.27
CA LYS A 7 14.84 -2.91 -0.85
C LYS A 7 14.47 -1.43 -0.87
N GLU A 8 13.68 -1.02 -1.86
CA GLU A 8 13.20 0.34 -2.08
C GLU A 8 12.26 0.77 -0.95
N TYR A 9 11.39 -0.13 -0.48
CA TYR A 9 10.54 0.11 0.69
C TYR A 9 11.38 0.26 1.95
N ILE A 10 12.31 -0.66 2.22
CA ILE A 10 13.18 -0.62 3.40
C ILE A 10 14.01 0.68 3.42
N ALA A 11 14.58 1.08 2.28
CA ALA A 11 15.33 2.33 2.16
C ALA A 11 14.44 3.54 2.43
N THR A 12 13.24 3.58 1.85
CA THR A 12 12.27 4.66 2.05
C THR A 12 11.77 4.73 3.49
N LYS A 13 11.58 3.58 4.15
CA LYS A 13 11.21 3.49 5.56
C LYS A 13 12.27 4.15 6.45
N LEU A 14 13.55 3.91 6.19
CA LEU A 14 14.65 4.57 6.92
C LEU A 14 14.65 6.08 6.73
N ILE A 15 14.28 6.58 5.54
CA ILE A 15 14.10 8.01 5.28
C ILE A 15 12.92 8.54 6.10
N LYS A 16 11.78 7.84 6.08
CA LYS A 16 10.58 8.24 6.83
C LYS A 16 10.79 8.25 8.34
N GLN A 17 11.62 7.34 8.86
CA GLN A 17 12.06 7.31 10.25
C GLN A 17 13.07 8.41 10.62
N GLY A 18 13.55 9.21 9.66
CA GLY A 18 14.60 10.20 9.86
C GLY A 18 16.00 9.62 10.10
N LYS A 19 16.19 8.32 9.83
CA LYS A 19 17.49 7.63 9.99
C LYS A 19 18.38 7.74 8.75
N LYS A 20 17.78 8.09 7.61
CA LYS A 20 18.43 8.41 6.34
C LYS A 20 17.75 9.61 5.71
N SER A 21 18.37 10.15 4.67
CA SER A 21 17.78 11.15 3.80
C SER A 21 17.70 10.61 2.38
N ILE A 22 16.86 11.23 1.55
CA ILE A 22 16.94 11.08 0.10
C ILE A 22 18.38 11.38 -0.36
N LEU A 23 18.85 10.69 -1.40
CA LEU A 23 20.18 10.94 -1.97
C LEU A 23 20.27 12.40 -2.43
N GLU A 24 21.33 13.10 -2.00
CA GLU A 24 21.49 14.54 -2.21
C GLU A 24 21.48 14.91 -3.70
N GLU A 25 22.05 14.07 -4.55
CA GLU A 25 22.05 14.20 -6.01
C GLU A 25 20.65 14.25 -6.62
N PHE A 26 19.64 13.67 -5.96
CA PHE A 26 18.25 13.70 -6.43
C PHE A 26 17.42 14.86 -5.85
N LEU A 27 17.98 15.67 -4.95
CA LEU A 27 17.30 16.87 -4.45
C LEU A 27 16.89 17.86 -5.55
N PRO A 28 17.73 18.16 -6.57
CA PRO A 28 17.33 19.04 -7.67
C PRO A 28 16.08 18.55 -8.40
N LEU A 29 15.97 17.24 -8.65
CA LEU A 29 14.80 16.65 -9.28
C LEU A 29 13.58 16.67 -8.36
N ALA A 30 13.74 16.29 -7.09
CA ALA A 30 12.65 16.31 -6.11
C ALA A 30 12.05 17.72 -5.96
N ASN A 31 12.89 18.74 -5.86
CA ASN A 31 12.47 20.14 -5.78
C ASN A 31 11.72 20.57 -7.04
N TRP A 32 12.26 20.24 -8.22
CA TRP A 32 11.61 20.57 -9.49
C TRP A 32 10.24 19.87 -9.65
N ILE A 33 10.11 18.60 -9.24
CA ILE A 33 8.82 17.89 -9.26
C ILE A 33 7.82 18.61 -8.36
N ASN A 34 8.25 19.07 -7.18
CA ASN A 34 7.40 19.84 -6.28
C ASN A 34 6.95 21.17 -6.90
N GLU A 35 7.87 21.91 -7.52
CA GLU A 35 7.56 23.18 -8.19
C GLU A 35 6.59 23.03 -9.37
N VAL A 36 6.78 21.99 -10.19
CA VAL A 36 5.99 21.79 -11.43
C VAL A 36 4.65 21.11 -11.16
N PHE A 37 4.61 20.14 -10.24
CA PHE A 37 3.44 19.28 -10.03
C PHE A 37 2.77 19.47 -8.66
N GLY A 38 3.35 20.25 -7.75
CA GLY A 38 2.84 20.41 -6.38
C GLY A 38 2.97 19.12 -5.56
N ALA A 39 3.91 18.24 -5.91
CA ALA A 39 4.11 16.94 -5.28
C ALA A 39 5.58 16.75 -4.90
N SER A 40 5.85 16.41 -3.65
CA SER A 40 7.21 16.12 -3.17
C SER A 40 7.42 14.61 -3.02
N PRO A 41 8.32 13.99 -3.79
CA PRO A 41 8.73 12.61 -3.56
C PRO A 41 9.37 12.47 -2.17
N LEU A 42 9.01 11.41 -1.45
CA LEU A 42 9.67 11.00 -0.20
C LEU A 42 11.04 10.37 -0.49
N ASN A 43 11.13 9.63 -1.60
CA ASN A 43 12.37 9.01 -2.05
C ASN A 43 12.38 8.89 -3.59
N ILE A 44 13.58 8.83 -4.17
CA ILE A 44 13.82 8.63 -5.59
C ILE A 44 14.84 7.50 -5.72
N VAL A 45 14.49 6.47 -6.49
CA VAL A 45 15.35 5.30 -6.70
C VAL A 45 15.59 5.14 -8.20
N TYR A 46 16.86 4.97 -8.58
CA TYR A 46 17.24 4.56 -9.92
C TYR A 46 17.75 3.12 -9.89
N ASP A 47 17.22 2.27 -10.75
CA ASP A 47 17.64 0.88 -10.90
C ASP A 47 17.48 0.36 -12.34
N ALA A 48 17.65 -0.94 -12.55
CA ALA A 48 17.53 -1.58 -13.86
C ALA A 48 16.59 -2.78 -13.82
N ILE A 49 15.63 -2.81 -14.75
CA ILE A 49 14.72 -3.94 -14.94
C ILE A 49 15.45 -5.03 -15.72
N SER A 50 15.91 -6.06 -15.01
CA SER A 50 16.70 -7.16 -15.58
C SER A 50 15.93 -8.01 -16.60
N VAL A 51 14.61 -8.14 -16.46
CA VAL A 51 13.76 -9.05 -17.26
C VAL A 51 13.57 -8.56 -18.71
N ALA A 52 13.87 -7.30 -19.00
CA ALA A 52 13.67 -6.66 -20.32
C ALA A 52 14.97 -6.11 -20.92
N GLY A 53 16.11 -6.77 -20.69
CA GLY A 53 17.41 -6.36 -21.24
C GLY A 53 18.04 -5.18 -20.52
N CYS A 54 17.88 -5.10 -19.19
CA CYS A 54 18.42 -4.05 -18.33
C CYS A 54 17.91 -2.64 -18.69
N GLN A 55 16.59 -2.48 -18.81
CA GLN A 55 16.00 -1.16 -19.03
C GLN A 55 16.16 -0.30 -17.76
N PRO A 56 16.72 0.91 -17.85
CA PRO A 56 16.83 1.79 -16.70
C PRO A 56 15.44 2.24 -16.23
N ARG A 57 15.25 2.26 -14.92
CA ARG A 57 14.00 2.66 -14.27
C ARG A 57 14.27 3.70 -13.21
N LEU A 58 13.43 4.72 -13.20
CA LEU A 58 13.35 5.73 -12.16
C LEU A 58 12.04 5.55 -11.40
N GLU A 59 12.12 5.26 -10.12
CA GLU A 59 10.98 5.19 -9.22
C GLU A 59 10.88 6.44 -8.36
N LEU A 60 9.72 7.10 -8.45
CA LEU A 60 9.36 8.23 -7.61
C LEU A 60 8.38 7.74 -6.53
N ILE A 61 8.86 7.69 -5.29
CA ILE A 61 8.10 7.17 -4.14
C ILE A 61 7.54 8.36 -3.37
N PHE A 62 6.22 8.48 -3.32
CA PHE A 62 5.53 9.50 -2.53
C PHE A 62 5.14 8.96 -1.17
N GLU A 63 4.96 9.83 -0.17
CA GLU A 63 4.49 9.38 1.14
C GLU A 63 3.07 8.78 1.03
N PHE A 64 2.14 9.52 0.43
CA PHE A 64 0.73 9.16 0.38
C PHE A 64 0.30 8.77 -1.04
N ARG A 65 -0.71 7.89 -1.13
CA ARG A 65 -1.27 7.46 -2.43
C ARG A 65 -1.70 8.63 -3.31
N LYS A 66 -2.33 9.64 -2.72
CA LYS A 66 -2.76 10.87 -3.41
C LYS A 66 -1.63 11.57 -4.17
N GLY A 67 -0.39 11.50 -3.70
CA GLY A 67 0.76 12.08 -4.37
C GLY A 67 1.13 11.31 -5.64
N ALA A 68 1.16 9.98 -5.55
CA ALA A 68 1.39 9.10 -6.69
C ALA A 68 0.24 9.16 -7.72
N ASP A 69 -1.00 9.30 -7.25
CA ASP A 69 -2.20 9.35 -8.08
C ASP A 69 -2.24 10.60 -8.99
N LEU A 70 -1.50 11.66 -8.66
CA LEU A 70 -1.31 12.81 -9.56
C LEU A 70 -0.67 12.41 -10.90
N PHE A 71 0.06 11.29 -10.94
CA PHE A 71 0.76 10.79 -12.12
C PHE A 71 0.07 9.58 -12.77
N ARG A 72 -1.16 9.28 -12.37
CA ARG A 72 -1.98 8.21 -12.97
C ARG A 72 -2.79 8.73 -14.16
N ASP A 73 -2.98 7.86 -15.14
CA ASP A 73 -3.92 8.11 -16.22
C ASP A 73 -5.35 8.03 -15.66
N LYS A 74 -6.15 9.07 -15.90
CA LYS A 74 -7.55 9.15 -15.43
C LYS A 74 -8.51 8.34 -16.30
N ASN A 75 -8.13 8.04 -17.53
CA ASN A 75 -8.95 7.34 -18.51
C ASN A 75 -8.61 5.84 -18.59
N ILE A 76 -7.40 5.45 -18.17
CA ILE A 76 -6.93 4.06 -18.23
C ILE A 76 -6.53 3.59 -16.83
N THR A 77 -7.39 2.78 -16.22
CA THR A 77 -7.17 2.22 -14.88
C THR A 77 -5.83 1.50 -14.80
N GLY A 78 -5.02 1.87 -13.80
CA GLY A 78 -3.72 1.23 -13.52
C GLY A 78 -2.53 1.82 -14.28
N ASN A 79 -2.74 2.60 -15.34
CA ASN A 79 -1.65 3.21 -16.11
C ASN A 79 -1.19 4.56 -15.55
N PHE A 80 -0.01 5.00 -16.02
CA PHE A 80 0.58 6.30 -15.71
C PHE A 80 0.25 7.32 -16.79
N ASP A 81 0.21 8.59 -16.41
CA ASP A 81 0.08 9.70 -17.36
C ASP A 81 1.37 9.80 -18.21
N ALA A 82 1.25 9.38 -19.47
CA ALA A 82 2.38 9.33 -20.40
C ALA A 82 3.02 10.70 -20.66
N LYS A 83 2.24 11.80 -20.59
CA LYS A 83 2.79 13.16 -20.77
C LYS A 83 3.66 13.54 -19.58
N LYS A 84 3.20 13.26 -18.36
CA LYS A 84 3.99 13.54 -17.15
C LYS A 84 5.22 12.66 -17.05
N GLN A 85 5.11 11.38 -17.41
CA GLN A 85 6.28 10.49 -17.53
C GLN A 85 7.32 11.08 -18.48
N LYS A 86 6.91 11.50 -19.67
CA LYS A 86 7.82 12.10 -20.66
C LYS A 86 8.51 13.35 -20.13
N VAL A 87 7.77 14.26 -19.51
CA VAL A 87 8.31 15.51 -18.93
C VAL A 87 9.34 15.21 -17.83
N ILE A 88 9.12 14.19 -17.01
CA ILE A 88 10.07 13.78 -15.97
C ILE A 88 11.30 13.10 -16.58
N VAL A 89 11.14 12.25 -17.61
CA VAL A 89 12.27 11.64 -18.35
C VAL A 89 13.17 12.71 -18.95
N GLU A 90 12.58 13.74 -19.58
CA GLU A 90 13.32 14.85 -20.18
C GLU A 90 14.11 15.63 -19.13
N GLN A 91 13.49 15.93 -17.99
CA GLN A 91 14.16 16.63 -16.89
C GLN A 91 15.26 15.77 -16.26
N PHE A 92 15.01 14.47 -16.02
CA PHE A 92 16.02 13.56 -15.50
C PHE A 92 17.21 13.46 -16.46
N THR A 93 16.96 13.32 -17.75
CA THR A 93 18.01 13.27 -18.79
C THR A 93 18.84 14.54 -18.82
N LYS A 94 18.20 15.70 -18.69
CA LYS A 94 18.89 16.99 -18.63
C LYS A 94 19.82 17.09 -17.43
N LEU A 95 19.41 16.59 -16.27
CA LEU A 95 20.17 16.68 -15.02
C LEU A 95 21.28 15.62 -14.91
N TYR A 96 21.06 14.42 -15.46
CA TYR A 96 21.79 13.23 -15.04
C TYR A 96 22.35 12.36 -16.17
N SER A 97 22.23 12.76 -17.45
CA SER A 97 22.69 11.94 -18.60
C SER A 97 24.20 11.65 -18.64
N GLN A 98 25.01 12.32 -17.82
CA GLN A 98 26.44 12.03 -17.70
C GLN A 98 26.74 10.88 -16.73
N ASP A 99 25.89 10.71 -15.71
CA ASP A 99 26.10 9.77 -14.60
C ASP A 99 25.17 8.55 -14.67
N TYR A 100 24.08 8.66 -15.44
CA TYR A 100 23.00 7.67 -15.52
C TYR A 100 22.63 7.33 -16.96
N ASP A 101 22.32 6.05 -17.23
CA ASP A 101 21.71 5.66 -18.51
C ASP A 101 20.25 6.12 -18.54
N THR A 102 19.93 6.97 -19.51
CA THR A 102 18.58 7.49 -19.71
C THR A 102 17.93 6.99 -20.99
N ASN A 103 18.62 6.12 -21.74
CA ASN A 103 18.08 5.52 -22.93
C ASN A 103 16.88 4.63 -22.59
N LYS A 104 15.71 4.97 -23.14
CA LYS A 104 14.44 4.29 -22.84
C LYS A 104 14.12 4.25 -21.33
N LEU A 105 14.53 5.28 -20.57
CA LEU A 105 14.22 5.41 -19.15
C LEU A 105 12.72 5.23 -18.89
N PHE A 106 12.38 4.29 -18.01
CA PHE A 106 11.00 4.06 -17.58
C PHE A 106 10.77 4.69 -16.20
N VAL A 107 9.79 5.60 -16.10
CA VAL A 107 9.48 6.27 -14.84
C VAL A 107 8.24 5.63 -14.22
N ILE A 108 8.31 5.22 -12.96
CA ILE A 108 7.17 4.70 -12.20
C ILE A 108 6.91 5.56 -10.95
N PHE A 109 5.66 5.53 -10.49
CA PHE A 109 5.21 6.31 -9.33
C PHE A 109 4.51 5.40 -8.34
N THR A 110 4.97 5.44 -7.09
CA THR A 110 4.52 4.54 -6.03
C THR A 110 4.28 5.32 -4.75
N ALA A 111 3.67 4.68 -3.75
CA ALA A 111 3.33 5.31 -2.49
C ALA A 111 3.77 4.43 -1.32
N PHE A 112 4.35 5.07 -0.31
CA PHE A 112 4.87 4.41 0.89
C PHE A 112 3.73 3.97 1.83
N GLU A 113 2.76 4.86 2.09
CA GLU A 113 1.67 4.65 3.05
C GLU A 113 0.91 3.32 2.85
N PRO A 114 0.45 2.92 1.64
CA PRO A 114 -0.27 1.66 1.47
C PRO A 114 0.56 0.43 1.85
N ILE A 115 1.87 0.45 1.60
CA ILE A 115 2.77 -0.68 1.92
C ILE A 115 3.10 -0.70 3.41
N ALA A 116 3.23 0.48 4.03
CA ALA A 116 3.36 0.58 5.49
C ALA A 116 2.11 0.08 6.23
N LYS A 117 0.92 0.32 5.67
CA LYS A 117 -0.34 -0.25 6.19
C LYS A 117 -0.37 -1.78 6.07
N ASP A 118 0.08 -2.31 4.94
CA ASP A 118 0.22 -3.76 4.72
C ASP A 118 1.23 -4.38 5.70
N GLU A 119 2.41 -3.77 5.86
CA GLU A 119 3.42 -4.18 6.84
C GLU A 119 2.86 -4.22 8.27
N ALA A 120 2.11 -3.17 8.69
CA ALA A 120 1.52 -3.12 10.02
C ALA A 120 0.51 -4.26 10.26
N ILE A 121 -0.33 -4.58 9.27
CA ILE A 121 -1.31 -5.68 9.36
C ILE A 121 -0.61 -7.04 9.35
N ALA A 122 0.40 -7.22 8.50
CA ALA A 122 1.17 -8.45 8.38
C ALA A 122 2.00 -8.75 9.65
N ASN A 123 2.45 -7.71 10.35
CA ASN A 123 3.22 -7.86 11.59
C ASN A 123 2.40 -8.27 12.81
N ILE A 124 1.06 -8.17 12.77
CA ILE A 124 0.22 -8.72 13.83
C ILE A 124 0.41 -10.24 13.83
N ARG A 125 0.76 -10.81 14.99
CA ARG A 125 1.04 -12.24 15.07
C ARG A 125 -0.24 -13.06 15.11
N ASP A 126 -0.17 -14.30 14.61
CA ASP A 126 -1.33 -15.19 14.59
C ASP A 126 -1.89 -15.49 16.00
N ASP A 127 -1.04 -15.56 17.02
CA ASP A 127 -1.47 -15.78 18.41
C ASP A 127 -2.26 -14.60 18.98
N GLU A 128 -1.92 -13.36 18.62
CA GLU A 128 -2.72 -12.18 18.96
C GLU A 128 -4.06 -12.16 18.22
N ILE A 129 -4.13 -12.66 16.98
CA ILE A 129 -5.39 -12.85 16.26
C ILE A 129 -6.25 -13.92 16.93
N GLN A 130 -5.67 -15.02 17.39
CA GLN A 130 -6.41 -16.03 18.14
C GLN A 130 -6.93 -15.46 19.47
N GLU A 131 -6.13 -14.66 20.17
CA GLU A 131 -6.58 -14.00 21.40
C GLU A 131 -7.70 -12.99 21.13
N LEU A 132 -7.62 -12.25 20.03
CA LEU A 132 -8.70 -11.38 19.56
C LEU A 132 -9.99 -12.16 19.29
N LYS A 133 -9.91 -13.32 18.61
CA LYS A 133 -11.07 -14.20 18.39
C LYS A 133 -11.68 -14.66 19.71
N LYS A 134 -10.86 -15.01 20.71
CA LYS A 134 -11.34 -15.37 22.06
C LYS A 134 -11.99 -14.19 22.78
N GLN A 135 -11.43 -12.98 22.68
CA GLN A 135 -12.01 -11.77 23.26
C GLN A 135 -13.40 -11.46 22.66
N ILE A 136 -13.54 -11.64 21.34
CA ILE A 136 -14.83 -11.48 20.65
C ILE A 136 -15.83 -12.55 21.10
N ALA A 137 -15.35 -13.77 21.40
CA ALA A 137 -16.11 -14.88 21.98
C ALA A 137 -17.39 -15.25 21.21
N ARG A 138 -17.42 -15.07 19.89
CA ARG A 138 -18.59 -15.38 19.06
C ARG A 138 -18.39 -16.66 18.27
N LYS A 139 -19.32 -17.60 18.43
CA LYS A 139 -19.30 -18.91 17.79
C LYS A 139 -19.50 -18.86 16.27
N ASP A 140 -20.09 -17.78 15.77
CA ASP A 140 -20.34 -17.57 14.36
C ASP A 140 -19.24 -16.77 13.65
N LEU A 141 -18.21 -16.29 14.35
CA LEU A 141 -16.99 -15.80 13.74
C LEU A 141 -16.15 -17.00 13.29
N TRP A 142 -15.95 -17.13 11.99
CA TRP A 142 -15.17 -18.21 11.39
C TRP A 142 -13.69 -17.80 11.25
N GLU A 143 -13.41 -16.75 10.48
CA GLU A 143 -12.05 -16.35 10.12
C GLU A 143 -11.83 -14.84 10.26
N ILE A 144 -10.62 -14.43 10.62
CA ILE A 144 -10.14 -13.05 10.47
C ILE A 144 -9.05 -13.10 9.42
N SER A 145 -9.43 -12.80 8.19
CA SER A 145 -8.49 -12.80 7.08
C SER A 145 -7.86 -11.42 6.90
N ARG A 146 -6.55 -11.42 6.71
CA ARG A 146 -5.71 -10.22 6.61
C ARG A 146 -4.97 -10.29 5.29
N CYS A 147 -5.21 -9.33 4.41
CA CYS A 147 -4.51 -9.25 3.14
C CYS A 147 -4.45 -7.80 2.67
N PHE A 148 -3.26 -7.40 2.22
CA PHE A 148 -2.95 -6.01 1.92
C PHE A 148 -3.24 -5.11 3.14
N SER A 149 -3.58 -3.85 2.88
CA SER A 149 -4.02 -2.90 3.90
C SER A 149 -5.46 -3.16 4.40
N SER A 150 -6.01 -4.38 4.25
CA SER A 150 -7.41 -4.70 4.56
C SER A 150 -7.56 -5.91 5.48
N VAL A 151 -8.62 -5.90 6.26
CA VAL A 151 -8.98 -6.98 7.17
C VAL A 151 -10.47 -7.29 7.02
N THR A 152 -10.77 -8.58 6.84
CA THR A 152 -12.15 -9.07 6.70
C THR A 152 -12.43 -10.09 7.79
N PHE A 153 -13.50 -9.87 8.53
CA PHE A 153 -14.02 -10.83 9.49
C PHE A 153 -15.11 -11.63 8.80
N PHE A 154 -14.89 -12.93 8.69
CA PHE A 154 -15.84 -13.84 8.08
C PHE A 154 -16.73 -14.46 9.14
N LEU A 155 -18.04 -14.38 8.93
CA LEU A 155 -19.02 -15.20 9.63
C LEU A 155 -19.34 -16.47 8.83
N TYR A 156 -20.11 -17.42 9.37
CA TYR A 156 -20.41 -18.63 8.59
C TYR A 156 -21.41 -18.38 7.46
N THR A 157 -22.42 -17.53 7.64
CA THR A 157 -23.49 -17.29 6.66
C THR A 157 -23.65 -15.82 6.29
N ASP A 158 -24.21 -15.57 5.10
CA ASP A 158 -24.50 -14.21 4.64
C ASP A 158 -25.47 -13.49 5.57
N LYS A 159 -26.44 -14.22 6.13
CA LYS A 159 -27.38 -13.67 7.10
C LYS A 159 -26.65 -13.16 8.34
N GLN A 160 -25.69 -13.92 8.87
CA GLN A 160 -24.92 -13.51 10.05
C GLN A 160 -24.08 -12.26 9.77
N ALA A 161 -23.41 -12.20 8.61
CA ALA A 161 -22.61 -11.04 8.21
C ALA A 161 -23.49 -9.78 8.04
N ASN A 162 -24.65 -9.91 7.39
CA ASN A 162 -25.60 -8.83 7.22
C ASN A 162 -26.19 -8.35 8.55
N ASP A 163 -26.55 -9.27 9.45
CA ASP A 163 -27.07 -8.94 10.78
C ASP A 163 -25.99 -8.22 11.62
N ALA A 164 -24.73 -8.65 11.53
CA ALA A 164 -23.59 -8.03 12.21
C ALA A 164 -23.30 -6.60 11.72
N SER A 165 -23.46 -6.32 10.43
CA SER A 165 -23.35 -4.96 9.90
C SER A 165 -24.49 -4.07 10.42
N LYS A 166 -25.72 -4.59 10.48
CA LYS A 166 -26.90 -3.80 10.89
C LYS A 166 -27.00 -3.52 12.38
N ASN A 167 -26.40 -4.37 13.22
CA ASN A 167 -26.53 -4.29 14.68
C ASN A 167 -25.33 -3.62 15.38
N GLY A 168 -24.42 -2.99 14.63
CA GLY A 168 -23.27 -2.27 15.18
C GLY A 168 -22.07 -3.14 15.56
N LEU A 169 -22.08 -4.43 15.21
CA LEU A 169 -20.94 -5.32 15.50
C LEU A 169 -19.73 -4.96 14.63
N GLN A 170 -19.93 -4.47 13.40
CA GLN A 170 -18.83 -4.06 12.52
C GLN A 170 -17.99 -2.96 13.15
N GLU A 171 -18.62 -1.91 13.69
CA GLU A 171 -17.96 -0.81 14.39
C GLU A 171 -17.26 -1.31 15.65
N LYS A 172 -17.96 -2.11 16.46
CA LYS A 172 -17.39 -2.68 17.68
C LYS A 172 -16.14 -3.51 17.40
N TRP A 173 -16.18 -4.37 16.39
CA TRP A 173 -15.03 -5.20 16.01
C TRP A 173 -13.91 -4.38 15.36
N SER A 174 -14.26 -3.33 14.62
CA SER A 174 -13.28 -2.38 14.09
C SER A 174 -12.49 -1.73 15.22
N GLU A 175 -13.14 -1.27 16.29
CA GLU A 175 -12.46 -0.66 17.45
C GLU A 175 -11.52 -1.63 18.18
N ILE A 176 -11.95 -2.88 18.36
CA ILE A 176 -11.12 -3.90 19.02
C ILE A 176 -9.90 -4.22 18.15
N TYR A 177 -10.10 -4.45 16.84
CA TYR A 177 -9.00 -4.72 15.92
C TYR A 177 -8.05 -3.51 15.80
N TYR A 178 -8.61 -2.30 15.72
CA TYR A 178 -7.83 -1.06 15.65
C TYR A 178 -6.90 -0.94 16.86
N SER A 179 -7.40 -1.23 18.06
CA SER A 179 -6.60 -1.20 19.30
C SER A 179 -5.38 -2.15 19.24
N LEU A 180 -5.52 -3.30 18.58
CA LEU A 180 -4.41 -4.22 18.32
C LEU A 180 -3.45 -3.66 17.24
N LEU A 181 -4.00 -3.21 16.11
CA LEU A 181 -3.28 -2.65 14.98
C LEU A 181 -2.39 -1.46 15.36
N ARG A 182 -2.83 -0.62 16.31
CA ARG A 182 -2.08 0.55 16.81
C ARG A 182 -0.67 0.23 17.29
N LYS A 183 -0.43 -0.98 17.77
CA LYS A 183 0.91 -1.41 18.23
C LYS A 183 1.90 -1.56 17.07
N TYR A 184 1.38 -1.75 15.86
CA TYR A 184 2.14 -2.04 14.64
C TYR A 184 2.11 -0.90 13.61
N ASP A 185 1.17 0.04 13.75
CA ASP A 185 1.06 1.24 12.91
C ASP A 185 2.13 2.29 13.28
N GLU A 186 3.37 2.01 12.87
CA GLU A 186 4.56 2.83 13.18
C GLU A 186 4.40 4.30 12.79
N PHE A 187 3.73 4.58 11.67
CA PHE A 187 3.63 5.93 11.10
C PHE A 187 2.26 6.58 11.31
N ASN A 188 1.40 5.96 12.13
CA ASN A 188 0.07 6.50 12.45
C ASN A 188 -0.79 6.72 11.18
N TYR A 189 -0.69 5.83 10.20
CA TYR A 189 -1.39 5.96 8.91
C TYR A 189 -2.83 5.44 8.95
N PHE A 190 -3.21 4.66 9.96
CA PHE A 190 -4.61 4.30 10.17
C PHE A 190 -5.31 5.37 10.99
N ASP A 191 -6.17 6.14 10.33
CA ASP A 191 -7.05 7.09 11.00
C ASP A 191 -8.20 6.35 11.68
N ARG A 192 -8.43 6.66 12.96
CA ARG A 192 -9.44 6.01 13.78
C ARG A 192 -10.86 6.22 13.24
N ASN A 193 -11.14 7.38 12.65
CA ASN A 193 -12.49 7.73 12.22
C ASN A 193 -12.87 7.12 10.87
N SER A 194 -11.89 6.65 10.11
CA SER A 194 -12.08 6.05 8.78
C SER A 194 -11.68 4.59 8.70
N PHE A 195 -10.94 4.06 9.67
CA PHE A 195 -10.63 2.65 9.73
C PHE A 195 -11.89 1.82 10.04
N GLN A 196 -12.15 0.83 9.19
CA GLN A 196 -13.21 -0.14 9.40
C GLN A 196 -12.77 -1.50 8.90
N ILE A 197 -13.15 -2.56 9.63
CA ILE A 197 -13.03 -3.92 9.13
C ILE A 197 -14.12 -4.18 8.08
N ASN A 198 -13.85 -5.09 7.14
CA ASN A 198 -14.88 -5.64 6.28
C ASN A 198 -15.59 -6.81 6.97
N LEU A 199 -16.85 -7.04 6.62
CA LEU A 199 -17.59 -8.24 6.99
C LEU A 199 -17.90 -9.03 5.74
N ASP A 200 -17.74 -10.34 5.84
CA ASP A 200 -18.09 -11.27 4.77
C ASP A 200 -18.49 -12.61 5.38
N SER A 201 -18.78 -13.61 4.55
CA SER A 201 -19.21 -14.92 5.00
C SER A 201 -18.46 -16.07 4.33
N LYS A 202 -18.37 -17.19 5.06
CA LYS A 202 -17.86 -18.45 4.52
C LYS A 202 -18.75 -18.96 3.39
N GLU A 203 -20.07 -18.78 3.49
CA GLU A 203 -21.03 -19.10 2.44
C GLU A 203 -20.68 -18.40 1.12
N ASN A 204 -20.46 -17.09 1.15
CA ASN A 204 -20.02 -16.31 -0.01
C ASN A 204 -18.63 -16.76 -0.50
N PHE A 205 -17.68 -16.94 0.42
CA PHE A 205 -16.34 -17.45 0.11
C PHE A 205 -16.35 -18.80 -0.61
N ASP A 206 -17.17 -19.74 -0.15
CA ASP A 206 -17.28 -21.08 -0.71
C ASP A 206 -18.02 -21.07 -2.06
N ILE A 207 -19.11 -20.31 -2.18
CA ILE A 207 -19.97 -20.32 -3.37
C ILE A 207 -19.38 -19.47 -4.50
N ASN A 208 -19.12 -18.19 -4.23
CA ASN A 208 -18.72 -17.23 -5.26
C ASN A 208 -17.22 -17.24 -5.52
N PHE A 209 -16.41 -17.60 -4.53
CA PHE A 209 -14.95 -17.66 -4.65
C PHE A 209 -14.39 -19.09 -4.65
N LYS A 210 -15.25 -20.11 -4.58
CA LYS A 210 -14.89 -21.53 -4.65
C LYS A 210 -13.93 -21.95 -3.53
N GLY A 211 -14.03 -21.31 -2.37
CA GLY A 211 -13.15 -21.59 -1.22
C GLY A 211 -11.69 -21.17 -1.43
N SER A 212 -11.41 -20.29 -2.40
CA SER A 212 -10.05 -19.89 -2.77
C SER A 212 -9.76 -18.45 -2.38
N TRP A 213 -8.79 -18.26 -1.47
CA TRP A 213 -8.27 -16.94 -1.12
C TRP A 213 -7.70 -16.18 -2.32
N PHE A 214 -7.13 -16.89 -3.30
CA PHE A 214 -6.67 -16.28 -4.54
C PHE A 214 -7.81 -15.67 -5.34
N ASN A 215 -8.97 -16.34 -5.42
CA ASN A 215 -10.14 -15.78 -6.11
C ASN A 215 -10.74 -14.62 -5.31
N TYR A 216 -10.72 -14.71 -3.98
CA TYR A 216 -11.27 -13.69 -3.09
C TYR A 216 -10.54 -12.34 -3.19
N TYR A 217 -9.21 -12.36 -3.32
CA TYR A 217 -8.38 -11.16 -3.33
C TYR A 217 -8.01 -10.63 -4.73
N ARG A 218 -8.56 -11.24 -5.79
CA ARG A 218 -8.28 -10.86 -7.18
C ARG A 218 -9.33 -9.92 -7.73
#